data_AF-A0A2H0UIL8-F1
#
_entry.id   AF-A0A2H0UIL8-F1
#
_cell.length_a   1.000
_cell.length_b   1.000
_cell.length_c   1.000
_cell.angle_alpha   90.00
_cell.angle_beta   90.00
_cell.angle_gamma   90.00
#
_symmetry.space_group_name_H-M   'P 1'
#
loop_
_entity.id
_entity.type
_entity.pdbx_description
1 polymer ?
#
loop_
_entity_poly.entity_id
_entity_poly.type
_entity_poly.pdbx_seq_one_letter_code
_entity_poly.pdbx_strand_id
1 'polypeptide(L)'
;MKKETFSLMIGIAVPLVFVLIVIISSLLPSLLVKPQHDFVFSVNNDGYYGVCFENEFAIVDGRLSSVPNTVKCRQGATMQANPPLYYYSVEADTVKKISLADVADTAFVAGPSSPDGYTVTFEYGNYSFGIFGGGGGTEGYFIGNQKGKKRLEGISAITRYNSDIQVVGWVQ
;
A
#
# COMPACT_ATOMS: atom_id res chain seq x y z
N MET A 1 25.82 -28.87 -39.85
CA MET A 1 24.84 -29.31 -38.84
C MET A 1 23.56 -29.72 -39.55
N LYS A 2 23.00 -30.89 -39.24
CA LYS A 2 21.81 -31.45 -39.92
C LYS A 2 20.58 -30.59 -39.63
N LYS A 3 19.82 -30.22 -40.68
CA LYS A 3 18.62 -29.35 -40.59
C LYS A 3 17.57 -29.88 -39.60
N GLU A 4 17.53 -31.20 -39.39
CA GLU A 4 16.61 -31.89 -38.49
C GLU A 4 16.85 -31.53 -37.00
N THR A 5 18.10 -31.35 -36.61
CA THR A 5 18.46 -30.96 -35.23
C THR A 5 18.12 -29.50 -34.96
N PHE A 6 18.12 -28.66 -36.00
CA PHE A 6 17.82 -27.23 -35.91
C PHE A 6 16.34 -26.96 -35.68
N SER A 7 15.44 -27.65 -36.40
CA SER A 7 13.99 -27.53 -36.17
C SER A 7 13.58 -28.02 -34.77
N LEU A 8 14.21 -29.09 -34.27
CA LEU A 8 13.98 -29.58 -32.90
C LEU A 8 14.42 -28.55 -31.85
N MET A 9 15.60 -27.93 -32.06
CA MET A 9 16.13 -26.91 -31.16
C MET A 9 15.22 -25.67 -31.10
N ILE A 10 14.72 -25.20 -32.26
CA ILE A 10 13.78 -24.08 -32.33
C ILE A 10 12.46 -24.42 -31.65
N GLY A 11 11.93 -25.63 -31.90
CA GLY A 11 10.67 -26.09 -31.31
C GLY A 11 10.67 -26.12 -29.79
N ILE A 12 11.83 -26.33 -29.16
CA ILE A 12 12.01 -26.31 -27.70
C ILE A 12 12.39 -24.91 -27.20
N ALA A 13 13.26 -24.19 -27.92
CA ALA A 13 13.77 -22.90 -27.49
C ALA A 13 12.70 -21.80 -27.49
N VAL A 14 11.80 -21.78 -28.48
CA VAL A 14 10.77 -20.74 -28.59
C VAL A 14 9.81 -20.73 -27.38
N PRO A 15 9.22 -21.86 -26.96
CA PRO A 15 8.41 -21.91 -25.74
C PRO A 15 9.18 -21.50 -24.48
N LEU A 16 10.44 -21.92 -24.35
CA LEU A 16 11.28 -21.58 -23.20
C LEU A 16 11.57 -20.09 -23.12
N VAL A 17 11.91 -19.46 -24.24
CA VAL A 17 12.12 -18.01 -24.34
C VAL A 17 10.82 -17.26 -24.05
N PHE A 18 9.68 -17.76 -24.55
CA PHE A 18 8.38 -17.16 -24.26
C PHE A 18 8.06 -17.16 -22.76
N VAL A 19 8.27 -18.29 -22.07
CA VAL A 19 8.09 -18.39 -20.62
C VAL A 19 9.02 -17.41 -19.89
N LEU A 20 10.28 -17.31 -20.29
CA LEU A 20 11.23 -16.34 -19.72
C LEU A 20 10.77 -14.89 -19.91
N ILE A 21 10.29 -14.52 -21.10
CA ILE A 21 9.77 -13.18 -21.37
C ILE A 21 8.56 -12.87 -20.49
N VAL A 22 7.65 -13.82 -20.29
CA VAL A 22 6.48 -13.64 -19.42
C VAL A 22 6.90 -13.43 -17.96
N ILE A 23 7.86 -14.21 -17.47
CA ILE A 23 8.39 -14.06 -16.10
C ILE A 23 9.08 -12.69 -15.94
N ILE A 24 9.95 -12.33 -16.87
CA ILE A 24 10.70 -11.07 -16.84
C ILE A 24 9.74 -9.88 -16.90
N SER A 25 8.75 -9.92 -17.79
CA SER A 25 7.78 -8.82 -17.95
C SER A 25 6.85 -8.67 -16.74
N SER A 26 6.55 -9.74 -16.00
CA SER A 26 5.75 -9.65 -14.78
C SER A 26 6.55 -9.15 -13.57
N LEU A 27 7.85 -9.46 -13.50
CA LEU A 27 8.71 -9.09 -12.36
C LEU A 27 9.44 -7.75 -12.51
N LEU A 28 9.64 -7.25 -13.74
CA LEU A 28 10.38 -6.01 -13.96
C LEU A 28 9.76 -4.77 -13.27
N PRO A 29 8.43 -4.55 -13.36
CA PRO A 29 7.82 -3.34 -12.81
C PRO A 29 8.02 -3.21 -11.30
N SER A 30 7.97 -4.33 -10.56
CA SER A 30 8.15 -4.33 -9.10
C SER A 30 9.61 -4.11 -8.68
N LEU A 31 10.58 -4.57 -9.48
CA LEU A 31 12.02 -4.36 -9.23
C LEU A 31 12.46 -2.88 -9.37
N LEU A 32 11.70 -2.10 -10.13
CA LEU A 32 11.96 -0.66 -10.35
C LEU A 32 11.35 0.23 -9.26
N VAL A 33 10.50 -0.32 -8.41
CA VAL A 33 9.84 0.38 -7.31
C VAL A 33 10.61 0.12 -6.02
N LYS A 34 11.37 1.12 -5.57
CA LYS A 34 12.20 1.05 -4.36
C LYS A 34 11.91 2.26 -3.46
N PRO A 35 10.75 2.30 -2.79
CA PRO A 35 10.49 3.32 -1.80
C PRO A 35 11.51 3.19 -0.67
N GLN A 36 12.00 4.32 -0.18
CA GLN A 36 13.05 4.36 0.84
C GLN A 36 12.52 4.77 2.22
N HIS A 37 11.33 5.33 2.26
CA HIS A 37 10.75 5.90 3.48
C HIS A 37 9.62 5.03 4.01
N ASP A 38 9.73 4.67 5.27
CA ASP A 38 8.63 4.12 6.06
C ASP A 38 7.57 5.20 6.27
N PHE A 39 6.34 4.79 6.61
CA PHE A 39 5.26 5.74 6.82
C PHE A 39 4.33 5.33 7.94
N VAL A 40 3.67 6.34 8.49
CA VAL A 40 2.59 6.16 9.47
C VAL A 40 1.26 6.49 8.83
N PHE A 41 0.26 5.70 9.18
CA PHE A 41 -1.10 5.87 8.69
C PHE A 41 -2.11 5.58 9.78
N SER A 42 -3.27 6.21 9.67
CA SER A 42 -4.44 5.89 10.48
C SER A 42 -5.49 5.20 9.63
N VAL A 43 -6.30 4.36 10.27
CA VAL A 43 -7.47 3.76 9.62
C VAL A 43 -8.67 4.61 10.01
N ASN A 44 -9.28 5.26 9.02
CA ASN A 44 -10.50 6.00 9.27
C ASN A 44 -11.69 5.04 9.16
N ASN A 45 -12.56 5.08 10.17
CA ASN A 45 -13.86 4.44 10.12
C ASN A 45 -14.86 5.58 10.04
N ASP A 46 -15.23 5.97 8.83
CA ASP A 46 -16.16 7.08 8.56
C ASP A 46 -17.57 6.74 9.05
N GLY A 47 -17.79 6.77 10.37
CA GLY A 47 -19.09 6.74 11.06
C GLY A 47 -20.00 5.54 10.80
N TYR A 48 -19.67 4.66 9.84
CA TYR A 48 -20.53 3.59 9.36
C TYR A 48 -20.69 2.49 10.41
N TYR A 49 -19.66 2.28 11.23
CA TYR A 49 -19.63 1.32 12.33
C TYR A 49 -19.99 1.92 13.69
N GLY A 50 -20.53 3.14 13.73
CA GLY A 50 -20.93 3.79 14.97
C GLY A 50 -19.76 4.12 15.88
N VAL A 51 -18.56 4.30 15.34
CA VAL A 51 -17.38 4.84 16.03
C VAL A 51 -16.95 6.11 15.34
N CYS A 52 -16.45 7.04 16.13
CA CYS A 52 -16.12 8.37 15.71
C CYS A 52 -14.95 8.90 16.55
N PHE A 53 -14.09 9.74 15.98
CA PHE A 53 -12.86 10.16 16.67
C PHE A 53 -12.84 11.66 16.94
N GLU A 54 -12.56 12.04 18.19
CA GLU A 54 -12.42 13.44 18.62
C GLU A 54 -11.20 14.12 18.00
N ASN A 55 -10.15 13.35 17.77
CA ASN A 55 -8.90 13.82 17.21
C ASN A 55 -8.50 12.98 15.98
N GLU A 56 -7.71 13.59 15.11
CA GLU A 56 -7.00 12.94 14.02
C GLU A 56 -5.49 13.10 14.22
N PHE A 57 -4.69 12.41 13.40
CA PHE A 57 -3.24 12.58 13.44
C PHE A 57 -2.78 13.47 12.29
N ALA A 58 -1.87 14.38 12.61
CA ALA A 58 -1.23 15.27 11.65
C ALA A 58 0.25 15.43 11.99
N ILE A 59 1.04 15.83 10.99
CA ILE A 59 2.42 16.24 11.22
C ILE A 59 2.43 17.74 11.52
N VAL A 60 2.82 18.10 12.74
CA VAL A 60 2.96 19.48 13.21
C VAL A 60 4.43 19.69 13.58
N ASP A 61 5.06 20.70 12.99
CA ASP A 61 6.48 21.01 13.21
C ASP A 61 7.42 19.79 13.03
N GLY A 62 7.12 18.95 12.04
CA GLY A 62 7.90 17.75 11.73
C GLY A 62 7.70 16.58 12.69
N ARG A 63 6.69 16.65 13.57
CA ARG A 63 6.37 15.60 14.54
C ARG A 63 4.93 15.13 14.43
N LEU A 64 4.72 13.85 14.69
CA LEU A 64 3.39 13.28 14.74
C LEU A 64 2.63 13.80 15.97
N SER A 65 1.49 14.43 15.74
CA SER A 65 0.65 15.03 16.79
C SER A 65 -0.80 14.62 16.61
N SER A 66 -1.53 14.54 17.73
CA SER A 66 -2.99 14.41 17.76
C SER A 66 -3.59 15.82 17.73
N VAL A 67 -4.46 16.09 16.75
CA VAL A 67 -5.11 17.38 16.53
C VAL A 67 -6.63 17.21 16.52
N PRO A 68 -7.41 18.22 16.93
CA PRO A 68 -8.86 18.11 16.95
C PRO A 68 -9.44 17.77 15.57
N ASN A 69 -10.27 16.74 15.51
CA ASN A 69 -10.98 16.36 14.30
C ASN A 69 -12.18 17.29 14.09
N THR A 70 -12.35 17.77 12.87
CA THR A 70 -13.46 18.68 12.51
C THR A 70 -14.72 17.95 12.06
N VAL A 71 -14.65 16.63 11.86
CA VAL A 71 -15.77 15.81 11.39
C VAL A 71 -16.83 15.66 12.49
N LYS A 72 -18.06 16.04 12.15
CA LYS A 72 -19.20 15.89 13.06
C LYS A 72 -19.62 14.43 13.16
N CYS A 73 -19.66 13.92 14.37
CA CYS A 73 -20.14 12.57 14.61
C CYS A 73 -21.64 12.42 14.37
N ARG A 74 -21.99 11.31 13.73
CA ARG A 74 -23.38 10.91 13.55
C ARG A 74 -24.02 10.66 14.91
N GLN A 75 -25.29 11.04 15.07
CA GLN A 75 -26.07 10.71 16.26
C GLN A 75 -26.09 9.20 16.50
N GLY A 76 -25.79 8.78 17.74
CA GLY A 76 -25.71 7.37 18.15
C GLY A 76 -24.34 6.72 17.94
N ALA A 77 -23.35 7.43 17.39
CA ALA A 77 -21.98 6.95 17.34
C ALA A 77 -21.28 7.09 18.70
N THR A 78 -20.42 6.12 19.03
CA THR A 78 -19.54 6.14 20.18
C THR A 78 -18.32 6.99 19.87
N MET A 79 -18.07 8.00 20.71
CA MET A 79 -16.91 8.87 20.59
C MET A 79 -15.68 8.19 21.19
N GLN A 80 -14.57 8.22 20.46
CA GLN A 80 -13.25 7.76 20.91
C GLN A 80 -12.23 8.89 20.74
N ALA A 81 -11.19 8.89 21.57
CA ALA A 81 -10.23 9.99 21.57
C ALA A 81 -9.40 10.07 20.27
N ASN A 82 -8.88 8.93 19.78
CA ASN A 82 -7.98 8.88 18.62
C ASN A 82 -8.26 7.64 17.76
N PRO A 83 -8.08 7.70 16.44
CA PRO A 83 -8.10 6.52 15.58
C PRO A 83 -6.91 5.60 15.89
N PRO A 84 -6.98 4.33 15.49
CA PRO A 84 -5.82 3.45 15.52
C PRO A 84 -4.71 3.96 14.59
N LEU A 85 -3.48 4.03 15.11
CA LEU A 85 -2.28 4.44 14.40
C LEU A 85 -1.42 3.22 14.06
N TYR A 86 -0.87 3.20 12.85
CA TYR A 86 -0.03 2.12 12.34
C TYR A 86 1.23 2.67 11.70
N TYR A 87 2.28 1.86 11.77
CA TYR A 87 3.56 2.03 11.11
C TYR A 87 3.71 0.98 10.02
N TYR A 88 4.12 1.40 8.83
CA TYR A 88 4.48 0.53 7.73
C TYR A 88 5.99 0.56 7.53
N SER A 89 6.64 -0.60 7.67
CA SER A 89 8.04 -0.76 7.29
C SER A 89 8.13 -1.21 5.84
N VAL A 90 8.71 -0.37 4.99
CA VAL A 90 8.88 -0.63 3.56
C VAL A 90 9.92 -1.73 3.32
N GLU A 91 11.00 -1.74 4.10
CA GLU A 91 12.05 -2.76 4.00
C GLU A 91 11.52 -4.14 4.41
N ALA A 92 10.81 -4.22 5.54
CA ALA A 92 10.29 -5.48 6.04
C ALA A 92 8.96 -5.90 5.39
N ASP A 93 8.29 -5.00 4.67
CA ASP A 93 6.96 -5.20 4.09
C ASP A 93 5.90 -5.59 5.14
N THR A 94 5.94 -4.92 6.31
CA THR A 94 5.10 -5.26 7.46
C THR A 94 4.39 -4.07 8.06
N VAL A 95 3.24 -4.35 8.67
CA VAL A 95 2.45 -3.38 9.42
C VAL A 95 2.53 -3.66 10.91
N LYS A 96 2.72 -2.61 11.70
CA LYS A 96 2.67 -2.68 13.16
C LYS A 96 1.75 -1.58 13.72
N LYS A 97 0.89 -1.94 14.67
CA LYS A 97 0.14 -0.93 15.44
C LYS A 97 1.09 -0.23 16.41
N ILE A 98 1.03 1.10 16.45
CA ILE A 98 1.89 1.93 17.29
C ILE A 98 1.08 2.99 18.07
N SER A 99 1.72 3.65 19.00
CA SER A 99 1.25 4.80 19.76
C SER A 99 2.10 6.04 19.47
N LEU A 100 1.64 7.23 19.84
CA LEU A 100 2.44 8.46 19.71
C LEU A 100 3.76 8.38 20.49
N ALA A 101 3.78 7.66 21.62
CA ALA A 101 4.98 7.51 22.43
C ALA A 101 6.07 6.69 21.71
N ASP A 102 5.70 5.74 20.84
CA ASP A 102 6.65 4.90 20.10
C ASP A 102 7.45 5.69 19.05
N VAL A 103 6.96 6.88 18.67
CA VAL A 103 7.52 7.72 17.60
C VAL A 103 7.76 9.16 18.03
N ALA A 104 7.86 9.42 19.33
CA ALA A 104 7.98 10.77 19.89
C ALA A 104 9.24 11.52 19.41
N ASP A 105 10.33 10.77 19.18
CA ASP A 105 11.62 11.29 18.74
C ASP A 105 11.84 11.15 17.22
N THR A 106 10.86 10.62 16.50
CA THR A 106 10.94 10.41 15.05
C THR A 106 10.57 11.69 14.31
N ALA A 107 11.42 12.10 13.36
CA ALA A 107 11.11 13.18 12.44
C ALA A 107 10.24 12.67 11.29
N PHE A 108 9.23 13.46 10.94
CA PHE A 108 8.29 13.13 9.88
C PHE A 108 8.16 14.25 8.86
N VAL A 109 7.92 13.85 7.61
CA VAL A 109 7.45 14.73 6.54
C VAL A 109 5.96 14.46 6.33
N ALA A 110 5.16 15.53 6.24
CA ALA A 110 3.72 15.41 6.03
C ALA A 110 3.40 14.73 4.69
N GLY A 111 2.34 13.92 4.68
CA GLY A 111 1.79 13.30 3.47
C GLY A 111 1.19 14.31 2.48
N PRO A 112 0.72 13.85 1.29
CA PRO A 112 0.44 12.45 0.95
C PRO A 112 1.60 11.70 0.27
N SER A 113 2.61 12.41 -0.24
CA SER A 113 3.75 11.81 -0.96
C SER A 113 4.99 11.75 -0.07
N SER A 114 5.79 10.70 -0.26
CA SER A 114 7.08 10.55 0.40
C SER A 114 8.12 11.53 -0.17
N PRO A 115 9.24 11.77 0.54
CA PRO A 115 10.33 12.61 0.04
C PRO A 115 10.94 12.11 -1.28
N ASP A 116 10.89 10.81 -1.56
CA ASP A 116 11.33 10.17 -2.80
C ASP A 116 10.22 10.05 -3.87
N GLY A 117 9.06 10.67 -3.65
CA GLY A 117 8.01 10.86 -4.65
C GLY A 117 7.07 9.65 -4.83
N TYR A 118 6.98 8.77 -3.84
CA TYR A 118 6.01 7.68 -3.79
C TYR A 118 4.73 8.09 -3.07
N THR A 119 3.62 7.51 -3.51
CA THR A 119 2.30 7.68 -2.89
C THR A 119 1.70 6.33 -2.60
N VAL A 120 0.88 6.26 -1.55
CA VAL A 120 0.06 5.07 -1.26
C VAL A 120 -1.34 5.29 -1.79
N THR A 121 -1.82 4.35 -2.59
CA THR A 121 -3.15 4.39 -3.21
C THR A 121 -3.86 3.06 -3.03
N PHE A 122 -5.16 3.11 -2.82
CA PHE A 122 -6.01 1.92 -2.93
C PHE A 122 -6.40 1.72 -4.40
N GLU A 123 -6.26 0.50 -4.89
CA GLU A 123 -6.80 0.12 -6.19
C GLU A 123 -7.93 -0.87 -6.00
N TYR A 124 -9.09 -0.52 -6.57
CA TYR A 124 -10.23 -1.43 -6.62
C TYR A 124 -9.96 -2.53 -7.65
N GLY A 125 -10.29 -3.77 -7.29
CA GLY A 125 -10.20 -4.89 -8.21
C GLY A 125 -11.14 -4.69 -9.39
N ASN A 126 -10.59 -4.63 -10.61
CA ASN A 126 -11.37 -4.79 -11.81
C ASN A 126 -11.47 -6.29 -12.12
N TYR A 127 -12.69 -6.78 -12.37
CA TYR A 127 -12.90 -8.12 -12.92
C TYR A 127 -12.40 -8.15 -14.37
N SER A 128 -11.10 -8.25 -14.57
CA SER A 128 -10.56 -8.57 -15.89
C SER A 128 -10.80 -10.06 -16.17
N PHE A 129 -11.65 -10.33 -17.16
CA PHE A 129 -11.75 -11.65 -17.80
C PHE A 129 -10.43 -11.97 -18.52
N GLY A 130 -9.47 -12.50 -17.77
CA GLY A 130 -8.27 -13.10 -18.34
C GLY A 130 -8.64 -14.39 -19.08
N ILE A 131 -8.04 -14.60 -20.26
CA ILE A 131 -8.23 -15.75 -21.17
C ILE A 131 -7.89 -17.12 -20.54
N PHE A 132 -7.46 -17.15 -19.27
CA PHE A 132 -7.10 -18.34 -18.50
C PHE A 132 -7.81 -18.43 -17.14
N GLY A 133 -8.91 -17.71 -16.92
CA GLY A 133 -9.84 -18.00 -15.81
C GLY A 133 -9.29 -17.82 -14.38
N GLY A 134 -8.23 -17.03 -14.21
CA GLY A 134 -7.70 -16.69 -12.88
C GLY A 134 -8.31 -15.39 -12.36
N GLY A 135 -9.48 -15.48 -11.71
CA GLY A 135 -10.08 -14.36 -10.97
C GLY A 135 -9.32 -14.07 -9.67
N GLY A 136 -8.08 -13.59 -9.76
CA GLY A 136 -7.36 -13.04 -8.63
C GLY A 136 -7.66 -11.56 -8.52
N GLY A 137 -8.46 -11.14 -7.53
CA GLY A 137 -8.75 -9.74 -7.31
C GLY A 137 -7.46 -8.94 -7.14
N THR A 138 -7.22 -7.95 -8.00
CA THR A 138 -6.09 -7.01 -7.92
C THR A 138 -6.30 -5.94 -6.84
N GLU A 139 -7.25 -6.16 -5.94
CA GLU A 139 -7.66 -5.20 -4.93
C GLU A 139 -6.61 -5.10 -3.82
N GLY A 140 -6.30 -3.88 -3.40
CA GLY A 140 -5.44 -3.64 -2.26
C GLY A 140 -4.72 -2.30 -2.32
N TYR A 141 -3.84 -2.10 -1.34
CA TYR A 141 -3.00 -0.92 -1.26
C TYR A 141 -1.71 -1.13 -2.03
N PHE A 142 -1.30 -0.09 -2.74
CA PHE A 142 -0.07 -0.06 -3.51
C PHE A 142 0.72 1.19 -3.16
N ILE A 143 2.04 1.04 -3.07
CA ILE A 143 2.98 2.15 -3.08
C ILE A 143 3.53 2.31 -4.48
N GLY A 144 3.46 3.51 -5.03
CA GLY A 144 3.85 3.71 -6.43
C GLY A 144 4.16 5.15 -6.77
N ASN A 145 4.81 5.31 -7.91
CA ASN A 145 5.05 6.58 -8.56
C ASN A 145 4.87 6.39 -10.08
N GLN A 146 5.28 7.37 -10.89
CA GLN A 146 5.12 7.31 -12.35
C GLN A 146 5.85 6.14 -13.03
N LYS A 147 6.83 5.51 -12.35
CA LYS A 147 7.65 4.43 -12.91
C LYS A 147 7.08 3.05 -12.65
N GLY A 148 6.16 2.92 -11.70
CA GLY A 148 5.58 1.64 -11.31
C GLY A 148 4.95 1.66 -9.93
N LYS A 149 4.37 0.52 -9.57
CA LYS A 149 3.74 0.29 -8.27
C LYS A 149 4.13 -1.07 -7.70
N LYS A 150 4.18 -1.15 -6.38
CA LYS A 150 4.38 -2.36 -5.59
C LYS A 150 3.18 -2.50 -4.65
N ARG A 151 2.62 -3.70 -4.54
CA ARG A 151 1.56 -3.99 -3.57
C ARG A 151 2.12 -3.95 -2.15
N LEU A 152 1.34 -3.42 -1.23
CA LEU A 152 1.66 -3.37 0.20
C LEU A 152 0.93 -4.51 0.92
N GLU A 153 1.69 -5.43 1.49
CA GLU A 153 1.13 -6.55 2.23
C GLU A 153 0.74 -6.14 3.67
N GLY A 154 -0.24 -6.84 4.24
CA GLY A 154 -0.68 -6.65 5.63
C GLY A 154 -1.64 -5.49 5.90
N ILE A 155 -1.72 -4.47 5.04
CA ILE A 155 -2.67 -3.36 5.22
C ILE A 155 -4.11 -3.83 5.02
N SER A 156 -4.37 -4.59 3.97
CA SER A 156 -5.71 -5.11 3.64
C SER A 156 -6.31 -6.01 4.73
N ALA A 157 -5.48 -6.64 5.57
CA ALA A 157 -5.97 -7.44 6.70
C ALA A 157 -6.53 -6.57 7.85
N ILE A 158 -6.10 -5.31 7.92
CA ILE A 158 -6.45 -4.35 8.96
C ILE A 158 -7.66 -3.52 8.51
N THR A 159 -7.70 -3.15 7.24
CA THR A 159 -8.84 -2.44 6.64
C THR A 159 -9.96 -3.42 6.31
N ARG A 160 -10.99 -3.49 7.15
CA ARG A 160 -12.20 -4.30 6.88
C ARG A 160 -13.32 -3.43 6.31
N TYR A 161 -14.03 -3.97 5.31
CA TYR A 161 -15.34 -3.51 4.83
C TYR A 161 -15.52 -1.98 4.81
N ASN A 162 -14.80 -1.27 3.95
CA ASN A 162 -14.89 0.19 3.74
C ASN A 162 -14.13 1.08 4.74
N SER A 163 -13.02 0.60 5.29
CA SER A 163 -12.09 1.48 6.00
C SER A 163 -10.93 1.84 5.09
N ASP A 164 -10.82 3.12 4.76
CA ASP A 164 -9.70 3.66 4.01
C ASP A 164 -8.57 4.04 4.97
N ILE A 165 -7.33 3.82 4.53
CA ILE A 165 -6.19 4.37 5.26
C ILE A 165 -5.96 5.83 4.87
N GLN A 166 -5.52 6.61 5.83
CA GLN A 166 -4.99 7.94 5.62
C GLN A 166 -3.51 7.92 5.98
N VAL A 167 -2.65 8.11 4.98
CA VAL A 167 -1.21 8.33 5.24
C VAL A 167 -1.06 9.68 5.93
N VAL A 168 -0.53 9.65 7.14
CA VAL A 168 -0.35 10.85 7.96
C VAL A 168 0.99 11.51 7.65
N GLY A 169 2.05 10.70 7.56
CA GLY A 169 3.39 11.19 7.28
C GLY A 169 4.40 10.08 7.02
N TRP A 170 5.56 10.50 6.53
CA TRP A 170 6.68 9.66 6.12
C TRP A 170 7.86 9.88 7.06
N VAL A 171 8.54 8.81 7.43
CA VAL A 171 9.73 8.84 8.30
C VAL A 171 10.90 9.46 7.54
N GLN A 172 11.62 10.37 8.19
CA GLN A 172 12.80 11.03 7.61
C GLN A 172 14.11 10.37 8.03
#